data_AF-A0A0A1WQY6-F1
#
_entry.id   AF-A0A0A1WQY6-F1
#
_cell.length_a   1.000
_cell.length_b   1.000
_cell.length_c   1.000
_cell.angle_alpha   90.00
_cell.angle_beta   90.00
_cell.angle_gamma   90.00
#
_symmetry.space_group_name_H-M   'P 1'
#
loop_
_entity.id
_entity.type
_entity.pdbx_description
1 polymer ?
#
loop_
_entity_poly.entity_id
_entity_poly.type
_entity_poly.pdbx_seq_one_letter_code
_entity_poly.pdbx_strand_id
1 'polypeptide(L)'
;MSNVPTVTDVNNSEVLNAINHSKPLRLEDVIILNNDNCKIKDRQRVERILNEFIEGGHERLQIVSDFDFTITKQRTSNGAPIPSSFGLFEECKSLPPNFVKAARELHDTYRPIEVSPYISREEKVKAMIEWWTKSGQILM
;
A
#
# COMPACT_ATOMS: atom_id res chain seq x y z
N MET A 1 61.15 -8.62 -17.00
CA MET A 1 59.79 -8.63 -17.59
C MET A 1 59.28 -10.06 -17.45
N SER A 2 58.28 -10.43 -16.67
CA SER A 2 57.32 -9.74 -15.81
C SER A 2 56.83 -10.80 -14.81
N ASN A 3 56.96 -10.57 -13.50
CA ASN A 3 56.29 -11.38 -12.49
C ASN A 3 54.79 -11.09 -12.59
N VAL A 4 54.01 -12.08 -13.03
CA VAL A 4 52.56 -12.06 -12.90
C VAL A 4 52.23 -12.58 -11.49
N PRO A 5 51.61 -11.78 -10.62
CA PRO A 5 51.10 -12.30 -9.35
C PRO A 5 49.86 -13.14 -9.64
N THR A 6 49.88 -14.39 -9.22
CA THR A 6 48.71 -15.23 -9.07
C THR A 6 47.73 -14.55 -8.10
N VAL A 7 46.53 -14.26 -8.58
CA VAL A 7 45.40 -13.85 -7.75
C VAL A 7 45.12 -15.03 -6.82
N THR A 8 45.44 -14.84 -5.55
CA THR A 8 45.10 -15.78 -4.49
C THR A 8 43.60 -15.78 -4.31
N ASP A 9 43.01 -16.97 -4.35
CA ASP A 9 41.60 -17.21 -4.05
C ASP A 9 41.26 -16.62 -2.69
N VAL A 10 40.58 -15.47 -2.70
CA VAL A 10 39.91 -14.94 -1.52
C VAL A 10 38.84 -15.97 -1.16
N ASN A 11 39.02 -16.63 -0.02
CA ASN A 11 38.16 -17.68 0.49
C ASN A 11 36.69 -17.22 0.42
N ASN A 12 35.91 -17.77 -0.52
CA ASN A 12 34.49 -17.44 -0.69
C ASN A 12 33.69 -17.65 0.61
N SER A 13 34.18 -18.48 1.54
CA SER A 13 33.60 -18.67 2.87
C SER A 13 33.74 -17.45 3.79
N GLU A 14 34.81 -16.66 3.69
CA GLU A 14 35.01 -15.45 4.51
C GLU A 14 34.16 -14.29 4.01
N VAL A 15 33.98 -14.15 2.69
CA VAL A 15 33.08 -13.17 2.09
C VAL A 15 31.62 -13.52 2.39
N LEU A 16 31.24 -14.80 2.30
CA LEU A 16 29.89 -15.26 2.69
C LEU A 16 29.63 -15.11 4.20
N ASN A 17 30.65 -15.31 5.05
CA ASN A 17 30.52 -15.11 6.51
C ASN A 17 30.45 -13.63 6.91
N ALA A 18 31.10 -12.73 6.16
CA ALA A 18 30.99 -11.28 6.39
C ALA A 18 29.60 -10.73 6.02
N ILE A 19 28.89 -11.36 5.10
CA ILE A 19 27.51 -11.01 4.72
C ILE A 19 26.50 -11.46 5.81
N ASN A 20 26.83 -12.50 6.59
CA ASN A 20 25.93 -13.14 7.56
C ASN A 20 25.97 -12.59 9.00
N HIS A 21 26.68 -11.48 9.26
CA HIS A 21 26.71 -10.83 10.58
C HIS A 21 26.35 -9.34 10.53
N SER A 22 25.38 -8.96 9.70
CA SER A 22 24.72 -7.67 9.89
C SER A 22 24.00 -7.68 11.24
N LYS A 23 24.33 -6.73 12.12
CA LYS A 23 23.60 -6.47 13.36
C LYS A 23 22.09 -6.44 13.05
N PRO A 24 21.23 -7.08 13.88
CA PRO A 24 19.79 -7.03 13.67
C PRO A 24 19.31 -5.58 13.69
N LEU A 25 18.42 -5.26 12.75
CA LEU A 25 17.77 -3.96 12.65
C LEU A 25 16.99 -3.70 13.94
N ARG A 26 17.17 -2.49 14.48
CA ARG A 26 16.36 -1.95 15.56
C ARG A 26 15.46 -0.84 15.05
N LEU A 27 14.22 -0.75 15.54
CA LEU A 27 13.30 0.29 15.07
C LEU A 27 13.80 1.71 15.37
N GLU A 28 14.52 1.93 16.46
CA GLU A 28 15.15 3.22 16.79
C GLU A 28 16.17 3.68 15.74
N ASP A 29 16.82 2.74 15.04
CA ASP A 29 17.81 3.03 14.01
C ASP A 29 17.15 3.45 12.67
N VAL A 30 15.82 3.29 12.54
CA VAL A 30 15.05 3.63 11.33
C VAL A 30 14.22 4.89 11.55
N ILE A 31 14.80 6.06 11.25
CA ILE A 31 14.23 7.39 11.53
C ILE A 31 12.76 7.52 11.08
N ILE A 32 12.43 7.07 9.85
CA ILE A 32 11.08 7.22 9.28
C ILE A 32 9.99 6.47 10.07
N LEU A 33 10.34 5.42 10.81
CA LEU A 33 9.42 4.63 11.63
C LEU A 33 9.21 5.24 13.04
N ASN A 34 9.94 6.31 13.36
CA ASN A 34 9.83 7.04 14.63
C ASN A 34 9.16 8.43 14.48
N ASN A 35 8.71 8.78 13.28
CA ASN A 35 7.96 10.02 13.04
C ASN A 35 6.58 9.98 13.72
N ASP A 36 6.04 11.14 14.09
CA ASP A 36 4.72 11.28 14.75
C ASP A 36 3.56 10.67 13.94
N ASN A 37 3.69 10.64 12.61
CA ASN A 37 2.69 10.08 11.71
C ASN A 37 2.77 8.55 11.58
N CYS A 38 3.78 7.90 12.16
CA CYS A 38 3.91 6.44 12.18
C CYS A 38 3.36 5.90 13.51
N LYS A 39 2.24 5.18 13.47
CA LYS A 39 1.64 4.57 14.66
C LYS A 39 1.83 3.05 14.62
N ILE A 40 2.68 2.53 15.51
CA ILE A 40 2.99 1.09 15.62
C ILE A 40 2.44 0.55 16.94
N LYS A 41 1.50 -0.40 16.86
CA LYS A 41 0.90 -1.03 18.05
C LYS A 41 1.87 -1.93 18.81
N ASP A 42 2.64 -2.75 18.09
CA ASP A 42 3.59 -3.72 18.65
C ASP A 42 4.94 -3.54 17.96
N ARG A 43 5.86 -2.85 18.63
CA ARG A 43 7.17 -2.49 18.09
C ARG A 43 8.08 -3.70 17.97
N GLN A 44 8.09 -4.60 18.96
CA GLN A 44 8.91 -5.80 18.94
C GLN A 44 8.51 -6.75 17.81
N ARG A 45 7.20 -6.87 17.52
CA ARG A 45 6.72 -7.67 16.38
C ARG A 45 7.15 -7.09 15.05
N VAL A 46 7.01 -5.77 14.84
CA VAL A 46 7.42 -5.12 13.58
C VAL A 46 8.93 -5.24 13.37
N GLU A 47 9.74 -5.06 14.41
CA GLU A 47 11.19 -5.24 14.35
C GLU A 47 11.57 -6.64 13.86
N ARG A 48 10.91 -7.69 14.39
CA ARG A 48 11.15 -9.08 13.98
C ARG A 48 10.81 -9.30 12.51
N ILE A 49 9.65 -8.81 12.06
CA ILE A 49 9.20 -8.93 10.67
C ILE A 49 10.18 -8.25 9.71
N LEU A 50 10.68 -7.05 10.05
CA LEU A 50 11.65 -6.35 9.22
C LEU A 50 12.97 -7.10 9.11
N ASN A 51 13.45 -7.69 10.20
CA ASN A 51 14.65 -8.53 10.17
C ASN A 51 14.45 -9.80 9.31
N GLU A 52 13.28 -10.45 9.40
CA GLU A 52 12.92 -11.59 8.54
C GLU A 52 12.88 -11.19 7.05
N PHE A 53 12.41 -9.98 6.71
CA PHE A 53 12.46 -9.47 5.34
C PHE A 53 13.89 -9.22 4.86
N ILE A 54 14.77 -8.69 5.72
CA ILE A 54 16.18 -8.47 5.39
C ILE A 54 16.89 -9.80 5.15
N GLU A 55 16.71 -10.77 6.05
CA GLU A 55 17.28 -12.12 5.93
C GLU A 55 16.75 -12.86 4.71
N GLY A 56 15.47 -12.69 4.39
CA GLY A 56 14.85 -13.34 3.24
C GLY A 56 15.30 -12.79 1.88
N GLY A 57 15.81 -11.56 1.84
CA GLY A 57 16.22 -10.89 0.61
C GLY A 57 15.08 -10.64 -0.38
N HIS A 58 15.41 -10.01 -1.52
CA HIS A 58 14.42 -9.65 -2.53
C HIS A 58 13.77 -10.88 -3.20
N GLU A 59 14.45 -12.03 -3.23
CA GLU A 59 13.94 -13.27 -3.82
C GLU A 59 12.70 -13.82 -3.10
N ARG A 60 12.53 -13.46 -1.82
CA ARG A 60 11.40 -13.88 -0.98
C ARG A 60 10.38 -12.75 -0.75
N LEU A 61 10.57 -11.60 -1.38
CA LEU A 61 9.71 -10.43 -1.21
C LEU A 61 8.68 -10.32 -2.34
N GLN A 62 7.41 -10.15 -1.97
CA GLN A 62 6.34 -9.78 -2.88
C GLN A 62 5.56 -8.60 -2.29
N ILE A 63 5.03 -7.74 -3.15
CA ILE A 63 4.24 -6.57 -2.74
C ILE A 63 2.82 -6.73 -3.27
N VAL A 64 1.84 -6.64 -2.37
CA VAL A 64 0.42 -6.54 -2.70
C VAL A 64 -0.06 -5.20 -2.13
N SER A 65 -0.58 -4.34 -2.99
CA SER A 65 -0.98 -2.98 -2.61
C SER A 65 -2.33 -2.63 -3.22
N ASP A 66 -3.11 -1.85 -2.49
CA ASP A 66 -4.30 -1.18 -3.00
C ASP A 66 -3.92 0.02 -3.89
N PHE A 67 -4.87 0.52 -4.69
CA PHE A 67 -4.62 1.61 -5.63
C PHE A 67 -5.13 2.96 -5.10
N ASP A 68 -6.45 3.10 -4.99
CA ASP A 68 -7.09 4.35 -4.60
C ASP A 68 -6.71 4.71 -3.17
N PHE A 69 -6.20 5.93 -2.95
CA PHE A 69 -5.83 6.46 -1.65
C PHE A 69 -4.67 5.74 -0.93
N THR A 70 -4.02 4.80 -1.64
CA THR A 70 -2.79 4.11 -1.23
C THR A 70 -1.62 4.48 -2.16
N ILE A 71 -1.73 4.18 -3.46
CA ILE A 71 -0.78 4.64 -4.48
C ILE A 71 -1.13 6.07 -4.87
N THR A 72 -2.41 6.36 -5.09
CA THR A 72 -2.87 7.74 -5.31
C THR A 72 -2.89 8.51 -3.99
N LYS A 73 -2.55 9.81 -4.06
CA LYS A 73 -2.59 10.66 -2.87
C LYS A 73 -4.01 10.74 -2.31
N GLN A 74 -4.13 10.73 -0.98
CA GLN A 74 -5.40 10.94 -0.30
C GLN A 74 -5.91 12.38 -0.43
N ARG A 75 -4.97 13.34 -0.46
CA ARG A 75 -5.25 14.77 -0.53
C ARG A 75 -4.18 15.46 -1.38
N THR A 76 -4.57 16.54 -2.04
CA THR A 76 -3.66 17.45 -2.74
C THR A 76 -2.80 18.24 -1.74
N SER A 77 -1.79 18.96 -2.24
CA SER A 77 -0.91 19.81 -1.40
C SER A 77 -1.65 20.92 -0.66
N ASN A 78 -2.80 21.38 -1.16
CA ASN A 78 -3.68 22.34 -0.50
C ASN A 78 -4.78 21.67 0.36
N GLY A 79 -4.73 20.36 0.55
CA GLY A 79 -5.66 19.62 1.42
C GLY A 79 -7.01 19.25 0.79
N ALA A 80 -7.21 19.50 -0.50
CA ALA A 80 -8.41 19.09 -1.22
C ALA A 80 -8.45 17.56 -1.42
N PRO A 81 -9.64 16.94 -1.44
CA PRO A 81 -9.76 15.51 -1.73
C PRO A 81 -9.39 15.22 -3.20
N ILE A 82 -8.90 14.01 -3.44
CA ILE A 82 -8.60 13.51 -4.79
C ILE A 82 -9.69 12.49 -5.15
N PRO A 83 -10.13 12.43 -6.43
CA PRO A 83 -11.12 11.42 -6.85
C PRO A 83 -10.52 10.01 -6.79
N SER A 84 -11.36 9.01 -6.51
CA SER A 84 -11.03 7.61 -6.75
C SER A 84 -10.98 7.32 -8.25
N SER A 85 -10.60 6.10 -8.62
CA SER A 85 -10.68 5.59 -9.99
C SER A 85 -12.08 5.77 -10.61
N PHE A 86 -13.15 5.49 -9.86
CA PHE A 86 -14.54 5.75 -10.29
C PHE A 86 -14.86 7.23 -10.41
N GLY A 87 -14.46 8.04 -9.43
CA GLY A 87 -14.66 9.48 -9.49
C GLY A 87 -13.96 10.11 -10.70
N LEU A 88 -12.76 9.62 -11.05
CA LEU A 88 -12.04 10.07 -12.24
C LEU A 88 -12.76 9.68 -13.53
N PHE A 89 -13.34 8.48 -13.58
CA PHE A 89 -14.15 8.04 -14.71
C PHE A 89 -15.38 8.95 -14.90
N GLU A 90 -16.11 9.26 -13.83
CA GLU A 90 -17.31 10.12 -13.85
C GLU A 90 -17.06 11.55 -14.37
N GLU A 91 -15.82 12.05 -14.26
CA GLU A 91 -15.41 13.37 -14.79
C GLU A 91 -15.18 13.36 -16.32
N CYS A 92 -15.26 12.20 -16.98
CA CYS A 92 -15.14 12.11 -18.43
C CYS A 92 -16.31 12.80 -19.13
N LYS A 93 -16.03 13.88 -19.87
CA LYS A 93 -17.04 14.69 -20.59
C LYS A 93 -17.84 13.93 -21.65
N SER A 94 -17.33 12.79 -22.12
CA SER A 94 -18.02 11.93 -23.08
C SER A 94 -19.14 11.10 -22.44
N LEU A 95 -19.24 11.05 -21.11
CA LEU A 95 -20.27 10.29 -20.44
C LEU A 95 -21.63 10.99 -20.53
N PRO A 96 -22.72 10.22 -20.74
CA PRO A 96 -24.07 10.75 -20.71
C PRO A 96 -24.39 11.43 -19.36
N PRO A 97 -25.02 12.62 -19.34
CA PRO A 97 -25.33 13.31 -18.09
C PRO A 97 -26.22 12.52 -17.12
N ASN A 98 -27.09 11.66 -17.64
CA ASN A 98 -27.93 10.77 -16.85
C ASN A 98 -27.12 9.69 -16.13
N PHE A 99 -26.05 9.17 -16.75
CA PHE A 99 -25.14 8.23 -16.11
C PHE A 99 -24.45 8.90 -14.92
N VAL A 100 -23.83 10.07 -15.14
CA VAL A 100 -23.11 10.81 -14.08
C VAL A 100 -24.04 11.16 -12.92
N LYS A 101 -25.28 11.55 -13.23
CA LYS A 101 -26.29 11.80 -12.20
C LYS A 101 -26.59 10.54 -11.37
N ALA A 102 -26.85 9.41 -12.02
CA ALA A 102 -27.16 8.15 -11.33
C ALA A 102 -25.97 7.65 -10.48
N ALA A 103 -24.74 7.77 -10.99
CA ALA A 103 -23.52 7.40 -10.25
C ALA A 103 -23.36 8.24 -8.97
N ARG A 104 -23.60 9.56 -9.07
CA ARG A 104 -23.59 10.47 -7.91
C ARG A 104 -24.66 10.15 -6.89
N GLU A 105 -25.88 9.84 -7.32
CA GLU A 105 -26.98 9.44 -6.41
C GLU A 105 -26.63 8.15 -5.64
N LEU A 106 -26.01 7.17 -6.30
CA LEU A 106 -25.50 5.97 -5.64
C LEU A 106 -24.40 6.33 -4.64
N HIS A 107 -23.42 7.13 -5.05
CA HIS A 107 -22.34 7.58 -4.16
C HIS A 107 -22.87 8.26 -2.90
N ASP A 108 -23.80 9.21 -3.04
CA ASP A 108 -24.36 9.98 -1.93
C ASP A 108 -25.15 9.10 -0.95
N THR A 109 -25.70 7.99 -1.44
CA THR A 109 -26.40 6.99 -0.61
C THR A 109 -25.42 6.08 0.13
N TYR A 110 -24.43 5.52 -0.57
CA TYR A 110 -23.62 4.41 -0.05
C TYR A 110 -22.31 4.85 0.62
N ARG A 111 -21.72 5.98 0.20
CA ARG A 111 -20.47 6.48 0.80
C ARG A 111 -20.61 6.78 2.30
N PRO A 112 -21.70 7.42 2.80
CA PRO A 112 -21.89 7.61 4.24
C PRO A 112 -21.97 6.28 5.01
N ILE A 113 -22.53 5.24 4.41
CA ILE A 113 -22.63 3.90 5.02
C ILE A 113 -21.25 3.26 5.14
N GLU A 114 -20.45 3.35 4.08
CA GLU A 114 -19.09 2.80 4.02
C GLU A 114 -18.20 3.33 5.16
N VAL A 115 -18.18 4.66 5.35
CA VAL A 115 -17.29 5.31 6.30
C VAL A 115 -17.84 5.38 7.73
N SER A 116 -19.12 5.07 7.94
CA SER A 116 -19.75 5.21 9.26
C SER A 116 -19.13 4.29 10.31
N PRO A 117 -18.65 4.79 11.47
CA PRO A 117 -18.14 3.93 12.53
C PRO A 117 -19.25 3.23 13.33
N TYR A 118 -20.52 3.59 13.11
CA TYR A 118 -21.67 3.11 13.88
C TYR A 118 -22.43 1.95 13.21
N ILE A 119 -22.09 1.62 11.96
CA ILE A 119 -22.72 0.52 11.21
C ILE A 119 -21.85 -0.73 11.30
N SER A 120 -22.48 -1.88 11.51
CA SER A 120 -21.77 -3.16 11.61
C SER A 120 -21.04 -3.51 10.32
N ARG A 121 -19.99 -4.34 10.44
CA ARG A 121 -19.24 -4.79 9.27
C ARG A 121 -20.13 -5.59 8.31
N GLU A 122 -21.03 -6.40 8.84
CA GLU A 122 -21.94 -7.27 8.09
C GLU A 122 -22.93 -6.43 7.25
N GLU A 123 -23.47 -5.37 7.82
CA GLU A 123 -24.37 -4.44 7.11
C GLU A 123 -23.61 -3.65 6.04
N LYS A 124 -22.40 -3.17 6.35
CA LYS A 124 -21.56 -2.50 5.36
C LYS A 124 -21.24 -3.40 4.17
N VAL A 125 -20.89 -4.66 4.41
CA VAL A 125 -20.60 -5.61 3.32
C VAL A 125 -21.80 -5.75 2.39
N LYS A 126 -23.02 -5.91 2.93
CA LYS A 126 -24.25 -5.98 2.12
C LYS A 126 -24.46 -4.70 1.30
N ALA A 127 -24.30 -3.54 1.93
CA ALA A 127 -24.44 -2.25 1.27
C ALA A 127 -23.40 -2.03 0.16
N MET A 128 -22.14 -2.43 0.37
CA MET A 128 -21.09 -2.33 -0.65
C MET A 128 -21.36 -3.26 -1.83
N ILE A 129 -21.82 -4.49 -1.59
CA ILE A 129 -22.22 -5.41 -2.68
C ILE A 129 -23.36 -4.81 -3.50
N GLU A 130 -24.37 -4.25 -2.84
CA GLU A 130 -25.49 -3.58 -3.52
C GLU A 130 -25.01 -2.37 -4.33
N TRP A 131 -24.15 -1.53 -3.76
CA TRP A 131 -23.58 -0.38 -4.45
C TRP A 131 -22.82 -0.81 -5.71
N TRP A 132 -21.88 -1.74 -5.58
CA TRP A 132 -21.09 -2.25 -6.71
C TRP A 132 -21.96 -2.88 -7.80
N THR A 133 -23.03 -3.60 -7.41
CA THR A 133 -23.98 -4.19 -8.35
C THR A 133 -24.75 -3.12 -9.12
N LYS A 134 -25.28 -2.10 -8.43
CA LYS A 134 -26.00 -0.99 -9.06
C LYS A 134 -25.10 -0.14 -9.95
N SER A 135 -23.86 0.13 -9.51
CA SER A 135 -22.86 0.84 -10.30
C SER A 135 -22.54 0.11 -11.61
N GLY A 136 -22.44 -1.23 -11.57
CA GLY A 136 -22.28 -2.05 -12.77
C GLY A 136 -23.50 -1.97 -13.71
N GLN A 137 -24.72 -1.97 -13.15
CA GLN A 137 -25.96 -1.91 -13.92
C GLN A 137 -26.17 -0.57 -14.63
N ILE A 138 -25.72 0.55 -14.05
CA ILE A 138 -25.83 1.86 -14.72
C ILE A 138 -24.77 2.04 -15.81
N LEU A 139 -23.67 1.29 -15.75
CA LEU A 139 -22.57 1.34 -16.71
C LEU A 139 -22.83 0.50 -17.97
N MET A 140 -23.54 -0.62 -17.82
CA MET A 140 -23.93 -1.54 -18.90
C MET A 140 -25.21 -1.10 -19.60
#